data_AF-A0A2E1J0G9-F1
#
_entry.id   AF-A0A2E1J0G9-F1
#
_cell.length_a   1.000
_cell.length_b   1.000
_cell.length_c   1.000
_cell.angle_alpha   90.00
_cell.angle_beta   90.00
_cell.angle_gamma   90.00
#
_symmetry.space_group_name_H-M   'P 1'
#
loop_
_entity.id
_entity.type
_entity.pdbx_description
1 polymer ?
#
loop_
_entity_poly.entity_id
_entity_poly.type
_entity_poly.pdbx_seq_one_letter_code
_entity_poly.pdbx_strand_id
1 'polypeptide(L)'
;MKRLIKPFLFTSFIFSQYPSDTLFVSTKASAIEKILIYPITKWQRISYGSPGVNCQFYPSCSQYSAIAIHDKGPLIGLFATSDRIIRCNQSAYQSHVKIDGEYYKDGRIIDMLNHGIRKDAKSPIFAGIISIIPGLGRIYSNRITDGFFGFLLTSVAYQTAKRSIDNKSILSPFFIASALILHGGEIYGAYRTAKYYHPPKKLTE
;
A
#
# COMPACT_ATOMS: atom_id res chain seq x y z
N MET A 1 -29.10 8.35 49.79
CA MET A 1 -28.77 8.68 48.38
C MET A 1 -27.34 8.24 48.07
N LYS A 2 -27.13 7.05 47.52
CA LYS A 2 -25.80 6.62 47.03
C LYS A 2 -25.78 6.78 45.51
N ARG A 3 -24.93 7.69 45.04
CA ARG A 3 -24.74 8.01 43.61
C ARG A 3 -24.20 6.77 42.90
N LEU A 4 -24.99 6.24 41.97
CA LEU A 4 -24.54 5.28 40.96
C LEU A 4 -23.48 5.96 40.08
N ILE A 5 -22.22 5.61 40.30
CA ILE A 5 -21.11 5.98 39.43
C ILE A 5 -21.29 5.18 38.12
N LYS A 6 -21.50 5.90 37.02
CA LYS A 6 -21.72 5.34 35.68
C LYS A 6 -20.55 4.42 35.27
N PRO A 7 -20.75 3.13 34.94
CA PRO A 7 -19.70 2.26 34.42
C PRO A 7 -19.51 2.47 32.91
N PHE A 8 -19.47 3.71 32.43
CA PHE A 8 -19.42 4.00 30.98
C PHE A 8 -18.04 4.41 30.47
N LEU A 9 -17.02 4.49 31.34
CA LEU A 9 -15.69 4.99 30.97
C LEU A 9 -14.61 3.91 30.82
N PHE A 10 -14.93 2.63 31.05
CA PHE A 10 -13.93 1.55 30.97
C PHE A 10 -13.93 0.76 29.66
N THR A 11 -14.92 0.95 28.79
CA THR A 11 -15.03 0.21 27.52
C THR A 11 -14.22 0.82 26.37
N SER A 12 -13.77 2.07 26.49
CA SER A 12 -13.08 2.78 25.40
C SER A 12 -11.65 2.28 25.15
N PHE A 13 -11.00 1.62 26.11
CA PHE A 13 -9.62 1.13 25.96
C PHE A 13 -9.50 -0.22 25.23
N ILE A 14 -10.60 -0.95 25.03
CA ILE A 14 -10.57 -2.29 24.42
C ILE A 14 -10.60 -2.22 22.88
N PHE A 15 -10.97 -1.07 22.30
CA PHE A 15 -11.25 -0.99 20.86
C PHE A 15 -10.05 -0.67 19.96
N SER A 16 -8.93 -0.11 20.45
CA SER A 16 -7.79 0.27 19.58
C SER A 16 -6.48 -0.43 19.95
N GLN A 17 -6.47 -1.76 19.90
CA GLN A 17 -5.26 -2.53 20.17
C GLN A 17 -4.24 -2.40 19.03
N TYR A 18 -4.71 -2.21 17.78
CA TYR A 18 -3.85 -2.09 16.60
C TYR A 18 -4.11 -0.79 15.84
N PRO A 19 -3.10 -0.24 15.12
CA PRO A 19 -3.23 1.07 14.49
C PRO A 19 -4.38 1.21 13.47
N SER A 20 -4.80 0.11 12.83
CA SER A 20 -5.92 0.14 11.88
C SER A 20 -7.30 0.14 12.55
N ASP A 21 -7.38 -0.26 13.83
CA ASP A 21 -8.65 -0.25 14.57
C ASP A 21 -9.18 1.19 14.70
N THR A 22 -8.30 2.17 14.91
CA THR A 22 -8.66 3.60 14.98
C THR A 22 -9.31 4.08 13.67
N LEU A 23 -8.81 3.62 12.53
CA LEU A 23 -9.36 3.97 11.22
C LEU A 23 -10.70 3.27 10.96
N PHE A 24 -10.86 2.03 11.44
CA PHE A 24 -12.10 1.26 11.30
C PHE A 24 -13.27 1.87 12.10
N VAL A 25 -13.01 2.31 13.34
CA VAL A 25 -14.05 2.93 14.21
C VAL A 25 -14.29 4.41 13.90
N SER A 26 -13.48 5.01 13.02
CA SER A 26 -13.60 6.42 12.65
C SER A 26 -15.01 6.76 12.15
N THR A 27 -15.57 7.86 12.65
CA THR A 27 -16.86 8.40 12.19
C THR A 27 -16.76 9.01 10.79
N LYS A 28 -15.54 9.36 10.36
CA LYS A 28 -15.28 9.86 9.00
C LYS A 28 -15.21 8.74 7.96
N ALA A 29 -15.07 7.49 8.39
CA ALA A 29 -14.92 6.37 7.47
C ALA A 29 -16.26 5.93 6.88
N SER A 30 -16.33 5.81 5.56
CA SER A 30 -17.51 5.33 4.85
C SER A 30 -17.77 3.84 5.10
N ALA A 31 -18.99 3.35 4.81
CA ALA A 31 -19.31 1.93 4.95
C ALA A 31 -18.39 1.03 4.09
N ILE A 32 -18.07 1.48 2.87
CA ILE A 32 -17.17 0.75 1.95
C ILE A 32 -15.75 0.71 2.51
N GLU A 33 -15.23 1.83 3.03
CA GLU A 33 -13.93 1.86 3.70
C GLU A 33 -13.89 0.89 4.88
N LYS A 34 -14.94 0.86 5.70
CA LYS A 34 -15.01 -0.08 6.83
C LYS A 34 -14.99 -1.54 6.38
N ILE A 35 -15.70 -1.88 5.31
CA ILE A 35 -15.66 -3.23 4.71
C ILE A 35 -14.25 -3.59 4.27
N LEU A 36 -13.53 -2.66 3.64
CA LEU A 36 -12.17 -2.89 3.15
C LEU A 36 -11.11 -2.89 4.27
N ILE A 37 -11.27 -2.06 5.29
CA ILE A 37 -10.34 -1.95 6.42
C ILE A 37 -10.53 -3.11 7.40
N TYR A 38 -11.76 -3.62 7.57
CA TYR A 38 -12.04 -4.72 8.50
C TYR A 38 -11.08 -5.92 8.39
N PRO A 39 -10.86 -6.54 7.21
CA PRO A 39 -9.89 -7.64 7.08
C PRO A 39 -8.45 -7.22 7.42
N ILE A 40 -8.08 -5.95 7.16
CA ILE A 40 -6.77 -5.41 7.54
C ILE A 40 -6.61 -5.40 9.06
N THR A 41 -7.65 -5.02 9.80
CA THR A 41 -7.61 -5.07 11.27
C THR A 41 -7.41 -6.50 11.79
N LYS A 42 -8.03 -7.49 11.16
CA LYS A 42 -7.87 -8.90 11.53
C LYS A 42 -6.45 -9.39 11.22
N TRP A 43 -5.91 -8.99 10.08
CA TRP A 43 -4.54 -9.30 9.71
C TRP A 43 -3.51 -8.67 10.67
N GLN A 44 -3.73 -7.44 11.16
CA GLN A 44 -2.81 -6.82 12.13
C GLN A 44 -2.71 -7.59 13.45
N ARG A 45 -3.81 -8.18 13.92
CA ARG A 45 -3.84 -9.03 15.13
C ARG A 45 -2.90 -10.24 15.03
N ILE A 46 -2.71 -10.77 13.82
CA ILE A 46 -1.85 -11.92 13.56
C ILE A 46 -0.42 -11.44 13.26
N SER A 47 -0.28 -10.49 12.34
CA SER A 47 1.03 -10.09 11.82
C SER A 47 1.92 -9.39 12.85
N TYR A 48 1.36 -8.58 13.75
CA TYR A 48 2.15 -7.85 14.76
C TYR A 48 2.67 -8.79 15.87
N GLY A 49 2.06 -9.96 16.03
CA GLY A 49 2.49 -10.99 16.98
C GLY A 49 3.42 -12.05 16.38
N SER A 50 3.75 -11.97 15.07
CA SER A 50 4.48 -13.03 14.38
C SER A 50 5.75 -12.50 13.70
N PRO A 51 6.95 -12.83 14.24
CA PRO A 51 8.22 -12.34 13.71
C PRO A 51 8.46 -12.67 12.23
N GLY A 52 7.91 -13.79 11.74
CA GLY A 52 8.11 -14.26 10.36
C GLY A 52 7.36 -13.46 9.29
N VAL A 53 6.48 -12.54 9.68
CA VAL A 53 5.72 -11.67 8.76
C VAL A 53 5.90 -10.18 9.09
N ASN A 54 7.00 -9.86 9.77
CA ASN A 54 7.36 -8.47 10.05
C ASN A 54 7.57 -7.69 8.75
N CYS A 55 6.96 -6.52 8.67
CA CYS A 55 7.09 -5.64 7.53
C CYS A 55 8.38 -4.83 7.61
N GLN A 56 9.14 -4.77 6.53
CA GLN A 56 10.35 -3.94 6.43
C GLN A 56 10.09 -2.43 6.40
N PHE A 57 8.83 -2.01 6.32
CA PHE A 57 8.45 -0.60 6.23
C PHE A 57 7.71 -0.06 7.46
N TYR A 58 7.81 1.25 7.64
CA TYR A 58 6.99 2.05 8.53
C TYR A 58 6.22 3.14 7.73
N PRO A 59 4.89 3.25 7.88
CA PRO A 59 4.01 2.27 8.51
C PRO A 59 4.06 0.91 7.78
N SER A 60 3.68 -0.16 8.48
CA SER A 60 3.62 -1.52 7.89
C SER A 60 2.72 -1.54 6.64
N CYS A 61 2.91 -2.49 5.71
CA CYS A 61 2.07 -2.58 4.51
C CYS A 61 0.57 -2.61 4.84
N SER A 62 0.17 -3.37 5.87
CA SER A 62 -1.21 -3.41 6.35
C SER A 62 -1.70 -2.05 6.87
N GLN A 63 -0.89 -1.36 7.67
CA GLN A 63 -1.29 -0.04 8.18
C GLN A 63 -1.32 1.01 7.07
N TYR A 64 -0.33 0.98 6.17
CA TYR A 64 -0.31 1.82 4.98
C TYR A 64 -1.59 1.62 4.16
N SER A 65 -2.04 0.37 3.98
CA SER A 65 -3.28 0.07 3.25
C SER A 65 -4.51 0.67 3.91
N ALA A 66 -4.64 0.54 5.24
CA ALA A 66 -5.75 1.14 5.97
C ALA A 66 -5.75 2.68 5.84
N ILE A 67 -4.57 3.31 5.96
CA ILE A 67 -4.40 4.77 5.77
C ILE A 67 -4.76 5.15 4.33
N ALA A 68 -4.29 4.41 3.33
CA ALA A 68 -4.55 4.72 1.92
C ALA A 68 -6.04 4.64 1.57
N ILE A 69 -6.74 3.61 2.07
CA ILE A 69 -8.19 3.45 1.88
C ILE A 69 -8.96 4.60 2.56
N HIS A 70 -8.56 4.99 3.77
CA HIS A 70 -9.22 6.06 4.50
C HIS A 70 -8.96 7.45 3.88
N ASP A 71 -7.71 7.76 3.52
CA ASP A 71 -7.29 9.10 3.10
C ASP A 71 -7.52 9.38 1.62
N LYS A 72 -7.50 8.34 0.76
CA LYS A 72 -7.68 8.48 -0.71
C LYS A 72 -8.97 7.86 -1.21
N GLY A 73 -9.76 7.26 -0.32
CA GLY A 73 -10.97 6.51 -0.65
C GLY A 73 -10.68 5.10 -1.19
N PRO A 74 -11.74 4.28 -1.38
CA PRO A 74 -11.62 2.87 -1.71
C PRO A 74 -10.75 2.55 -2.94
N LEU A 75 -11.03 3.20 -4.07
CA LEU A 75 -10.39 2.85 -5.34
C LEU A 75 -8.90 3.24 -5.36
N ILE A 76 -8.59 4.51 -5.12
CA ILE A 76 -7.21 5.01 -5.12
C ILE A 76 -6.42 4.41 -3.95
N GLY A 77 -7.07 4.17 -2.80
CA GLY A 77 -6.46 3.49 -1.67
C GLY A 77 -6.05 2.05 -1.97
N LEU A 78 -6.87 1.32 -2.75
CA LEU A 78 -6.53 -0.03 -3.23
C LEU A 78 -5.37 0.00 -4.25
N PHE A 79 -5.34 0.98 -5.16
CA PHE A 79 -4.21 1.14 -6.09
C PHE A 79 -2.91 1.50 -5.35
N ALA A 80 -2.97 2.41 -4.38
CA ALA A 80 -1.83 2.75 -3.53
C ALA A 80 -1.38 1.56 -2.67
N THR A 81 -2.32 0.74 -2.19
CA THR A 81 -2.03 -0.52 -1.50
C THR A 81 -1.28 -1.49 -2.41
N SER A 82 -1.77 -1.69 -3.64
CA SER A 82 -1.10 -2.53 -4.62
C SER A 82 0.33 -2.05 -4.90
N ASP A 83 0.52 -0.74 -5.13
CA ASP A 83 1.86 -0.15 -5.28
C ASP A 83 2.77 -0.46 -4.09
N ARG A 84 2.25 -0.33 -2.87
CA ARG A 84 3.00 -0.66 -1.64
C ARG A 84 3.42 -2.13 -1.61
N ILE A 85 2.54 -3.06 -1.97
CA ILE A 85 2.86 -4.49 -2.03
C ILE A 85 3.97 -4.77 -3.05
N ILE A 86 3.87 -4.20 -4.26
CA ILE A 86 4.88 -4.37 -5.31
C ILE A 86 6.25 -3.88 -4.85
N ARG A 87 6.32 -2.72 -4.18
CA ARG A 87 7.57 -2.16 -3.65
C ARG A 87 8.07 -2.87 -2.40
N CYS A 88 7.26 -3.73 -1.76
CA CYS A 88 7.64 -4.55 -0.61
C CYS A 88 8.28 -5.86 -1.04
N ASN A 89 9.37 -5.73 -1.79
CA ASN A 89 10.21 -6.83 -2.23
C ASN A 89 11.64 -6.67 -1.70
N GLN A 90 12.53 -7.59 -2.09
CA GLN A 90 13.92 -7.64 -1.61
C GLN A 90 14.76 -6.39 -1.94
N SER A 91 14.41 -5.65 -3.00
CA SER A 91 15.13 -4.45 -3.42
C SER A 91 14.68 -3.16 -2.72
N ALA A 92 13.68 -3.23 -1.83
CA ALA A 92 13.11 -2.06 -1.18
C ALA A 92 14.17 -1.25 -0.42
N TYR A 93 15.03 -1.92 0.36
CA TYR A 93 16.11 -1.28 1.10
C TYR A 93 17.08 -0.54 0.17
N GLN A 94 17.58 -1.21 -0.87
CA GLN A 94 18.51 -0.60 -1.83
C GLN A 94 17.87 0.58 -2.57
N SER A 95 16.60 0.46 -2.93
CA SER A 95 15.85 1.55 -3.58
C SER A 95 15.69 2.75 -2.67
N HIS A 96 15.56 2.54 -1.37
CA HIS A 96 15.47 3.60 -0.36
C HIS A 96 16.79 4.30 -0.11
N VAL A 97 17.90 3.53 -0.06
CA VAL A 97 19.26 4.09 0.02
C VAL A 97 19.55 5.01 -1.16
N LYS A 98 19.15 4.62 -2.38
CA LYS A 98 19.38 5.41 -3.61
C LYS A 98 18.73 6.79 -3.59
N ILE A 99 17.68 6.99 -2.79
CA ILE A 99 16.94 8.26 -2.70
C ILE A 99 17.26 9.04 -1.43
N ASP A 100 18.27 8.60 -0.67
CA ASP A 100 18.63 9.15 0.63
C ASP A 100 17.40 9.25 1.55
N GLY A 101 16.71 8.10 1.70
CA GLY A 101 15.47 8.00 2.44
C GLY A 101 15.69 7.79 3.94
N GLU A 102 14.71 8.24 4.74
CA GLU A 102 14.76 8.16 6.20
C GLU A 102 14.39 6.77 6.75
N TYR A 103 14.90 6.45 7.95
CA TYR A 103 14.63 5.20 8.65
C TYR A 103 13.94 5.46 9.99
N TYR A 104 13.04 4.56 10.36
CA TYR A 104 12.42 4.57 11.67
C TYR A 104 13.41 4.10 12.73
N LYS A 105 13.13 4.38 14.01
CA LYS A 105 14.05 4.09 15.13
C LYS A 105 14.49 2.62 15.23
N ASP A 106 13.69 1.71 14.68
CA ASP A 106 13.94 0.26 14.65
C ASP A 106 14.57 -0.22 13.33
N GLY A 107 15.01 0.68 12.46
CA GLY A 107 15.65 0.37 11.18
C GLY A 107 14.70 0.13 10.00
N ARG A 108 13.37 0.20 10.21
CA ARG A 108 12.42 0.08 9.10
C ARG A 108 12.47 1.27 8.15
N ILE A 109 12.18 1.01 6.88
CA ILE A 109 12.14 2.02 5.83
C ILE A 109 10.92 2.92 6.02
N ILE A 110 11.11 4.23 6.13
CA ILE A 110 9.99 5.17 6.21
C ILE A 110 9.44 5.41 4.80
N ASP A 111 8.17 5.06 4.58
CA ASP A 111 7.48 5.34 3.33
C ASP A 111 6.01 5.67 3.60
N MET A 112 5.75 6.96 3.71
CA MET A 112 4.44 7.53 4.03
C MET A 112 3.56 7.65 2.79
N LEU A 113 2.24 7.61 2.93
CA LEU A 113 1.34 7.80 1.79
C LEU A 113 1.56 9.14 1.07
N ASN A 114 1.79 10.21 1.84
CA ASN A 114 2.08 11.54 1.31
C ASN A 114 3.60 11.77 1.35
N HIS A 115 4.16 12.21 0.22
CA HIS A 115 5.58 12.52 0.07
C HIS A 115 5.78 14.01 -0.19
N GLY A 116 6.88 14.56 0.32
CA GLY A 116 7.35 15.87 -0.10
C GLY A 116 7.69 15.88 -1.59
N ILE A 117 7.47 17.03 -2.25
CA ILE A 117 7.82 17.20 -3.66
C ILE A 117 9.34 17.23 -3.77
N ARG A 118 9.94 16.33 -4.57
CA ARG A 118 11.36 16.39 -4.93
C ARG A 118 11.52 17.18 -6.23
N LYS A 119 12.49 18.09 -6.26
CA LYS A 119 12.92 18.76 -7.50
C LYS A 119 13.61 17.71 -8.38
N ASP A 120 13.47 17.83 -9.71
CA ASP A 120 14.03 16.93 -10.75
C ASP A 120 13.29 15.61 -11.02
N ALA A 121 11.95 15.67 -11.12
CA ALA A 121 11.12 14.51 -11.45
C ALA A 121 11.10 14.17 -12.95
N LYS A 122 11.24 12.88 -13.29
CA LYS A 122 10.85 12.34 -14.61
C LYS A 122 9.35 12.56 -14.85
N SER A 123 8.89 12.53 -16.11
CA SER A 123 7.47 12.77 -16.42
C SER A 123 6.54 11.72 -15.78
N PRO A 124 5.73 12.07 -14.76
CA PRO A 124 4.87 11.10 -14.07
C PRO A 124 3.72 10.61 -14.94
N ILE A 125 3.21 11.49 -15.80
CA ILE A 125 2.12 11.17 -16.74
C ILE A 125 2.62 10.13 -17.75
N PHE A 126 3.81 10.35 -18.31
CA PHE A 126 4.40 9.41 -19.27
C PHE A 126 4.65 8.04 -18.62
N ALA A 127 5.19 8.01 -17.39
CA ALA A 127 5.36 6.78 -16.63
C ALA A 127 4.05 6.02 -16.41
N GLY A 128 2.96 6.74 -16.10
CA GLY A 128 1.63 6.15 -15.98
C GLY A 128 1.11 5.55 -17.29
N ILE A 129 1.25 6.27 -18.41
CA ILE A 129 0.77 5.81 -19.73
C ILE A 129 1.47 4.52 -20.15
N ILE A 130 2.80 4.46 -20.06
CA ILE A 130 3.54 3.26 -20.48
C ILE A 130 3.29 2.06 -19.55
N SER A 131 2.73 2.28 -18.36
CA SER A 131 2.34 1.22 -17.42
C SER A 131 1.08 0.45 -17.81
N ILE A 132 0.45 0.80 -18.95
CA ILE A 132 -0.48 -0.10 -19.65
C ILE A 132 0.15 -1.48 -19.86
N ILE A 133 1.47 -1.54 -20.04
CA ILE A 133 2.25 -2.76 -19.88
C ILE A 133 2.85 -2.76 -18.46
N PRO A 134 2.40 -3.67 -17.57
CA PRO A 134 2.91 -3.77 -16.21
C PRO A 134 4.45 -3.78 -16.17
N GLY A 135 5.01 -3.00 -15.24
CA GLY A 135 6.43 -2.88 -14.98
C GLY A 135 7.13 -1.73 -15.70
N LEU A 136 6.67 -1.33 -16.90
CA LEU A 136 7.42 -0.38 -17.74
C LEU A 136 7.58 1.00 -17.12
N GLY A 137 6.55 1.56 -16.48
CA GLY A 137 6.65 2.88 -15.85
C GLY A 137 7.59 2.92 -14.65
N ARG A 138 7.71 1.81 -13.92
CA ARG A 138 8.68 1.65 -12.82
C ARG A 138 10.10 1.52 -13.34
N ILE A 139 10.30 0.77 -14.43
CA ILE A 139 11.59 0.65 -15.13
C ILE A 139 12.03 2.02 -15.67
N TYR A 140 11.12 2.76 -16.32
CA TYR A 140 11.37 4.14 -16.77
C TYR A 140 11.85 5.02 -15.63
N SER A 141 11.33 4.82 -14.42
CA SER A 141 11.71 5.56 -13.21
C SER A 141 12.90 4.94 -12.45
N ASN A 142 13.70 4.10 -13.11
CA ASN A 142 14.90 3.44 -12.57
C ASN A 142 14.65 2.49 -11.39
N ARG A 143 13.42 1.98 -11.25
CA ARG A 143 13.04 0.94 -10.28
C ARG A 143 12.79 -0.39 -10.99
N ILE A 144 13.87 -0.95 -11.53
CA ILE A 144 13.82 -2.15 -12.38
C ILE A 144 13.22 -3.34 -11.65
N THR A 145 13.68 -3.62 -10.42
CA THR A 145 13.20 -4.77 -9.65
C THR A 145 11.72 -4.63 -9.31
N ASP A 146 11.25 -3.45 -8.92
CA ASP A 146 9.83 -3.23 -8.69
C ASP A 146 9.02 -3.39 -9.99
N GLY A 147 9.58 -2.99 -11.13
CA GLY A 147 8.98 -3.24 -12.43
C GLY A 147 8.82 -4.72 -12.75
N PHE A 148 9.84 -5.54 -12.46
CA PHE A 148 9.78 -6.99 -12.61
C PHE A 148 8.73 -7.62 -11.68
N PHE A 149 8.72 -7.26 -10.39
CA PHE A 149 7.71 -7.77 -9.45
C PHE A 149 6.29 -7.31 -9.82
N GLY A 150 6.13 -6.06 -10.26
CA GLY A 150 4.88 -5.52 -10.77
C GLY A 150 4.35 -6.30 -11.97
N PHE A 151 5.22 -6.58 -12.94
CA PHE A 151 4.90 -7.43 -14.09
C PHE A 151 4.48 -8.84 -13.68
N LEU A 152 5.27 -9.50 -12.83
CA LEU A 152 5.03 -10.87 -12.40
C LEU A 152 3.69 -11.00 -11.64
N LEU A 153 3.48 -10.17 -10.62
CA LEU A 153 2.26 -10.21 -9.80
C LEU A 153 1.01 -9.92 -10.62
N THR A 154 1.09 -8.91 -11.49
CA THR A 154 -0.03 -8.55 -12.36
C THR A 154 -0.32 -9.65 -13.38
N SER A 155 0.71 -10.28 -13.96
CA SER A 155 0.55 -11.39 -14.91
C SER A 155 -0.09 -12.62 -14.26
N VAL A 156 0.31 -12.96 -13.03
CA VAL A 156 -0.32 -14.06 -12.26
C VAL A 156 -1.79 -13.74 -11.98
N ALA A 157 -2.11 -12.50 -11.62
CA ALA A 157 -3.48 -12.09 -11.36
C ALA A 157 -4.36 -12.15 -12.60
N TYR A 158 -3.88 -11.68 -13.76
CA TYR A 158 -4.60 -11.81 -15.03
C TYR A 158 -4.82 -13.26 -15.43
N GLN A 159 -3.81 -14.12 -15.31
CA GLN A 159 -3.95 -15.56 -15.60
C GLN A 159 -4.95 -16.22 -14.65
N THR A 160 -4.93 -15.86 -13.38
CA THR A 160 -5.87 -16.39 -12.38
C THR A 160 -7.29 -15.93 -12.66
N ALA A 161 -7.49 -14.66 -13.02
CA ALA A 161 -8.77 -14.12 -13.43
C ALA A 161 -9.31 -14.84 -14.67
N LYS A 162 -8.47 -15.00 -15.71
CA LYS A 162 -8.83 -15.72 -16.94
C LYS A 162 -9.23 -17.16 -16.62
N ARG A 163 -8.39 -17.91 -15.90
CA ARG A 163 -8.67 -19.29 -15.50
C ARG A 163 -9.95 -19.41 -14.68
N SER A 164 -10.25 -18.42 -13.83
CA SER A 164 -11.49 -18.40 -13.06
C SER A 164 -12.72 -18.25 -13.97
N ILE A 165 -12.67 -17.36 -14.96
CA ILE A 165 -13.74 -17.16 -15.94
C ILE A 165 -13.94 -18.42 -16.79
N ASP A 166 -12.85 -19.00 -17.31
CA ASP A 166 -12.89 -20.20 -18.16
C ASP A 166 -13.54 -21.39 -17.41
N ASN A 167 -13.28 -21.49 -16.10
CA ASN A 167 -13.86 -22.51 -15.23
C ASN A 167 -15.25 -22.16 -14.67
N LYS A 168 -15.86 -21.03 -15.08
CA LYS A 168 -17.15 -20.53 -14.57
C LYS A 168 -17.21 -20.47 -13.04
N SER A 169 -16.08 -20.14 -12.40
CA SER A 169 -15.98 -20.11 -10.95
C SER A 169 -16.80 -18.96 -10.35
N ILE A 170 -17.47 -19.23 -9.23
CA ILE A 170 -18.20 -18.21 -8.44
C ILE A 170 -17.27 -17.10 -7.92
N LEU A 171 -15.97 -17.38 -7.78
CA LEU A 171 -14.96 -16.42 -7.33
C LEU A 171 -14.42 -15.53 -8.45
N SER A 172 -14.92 -15.67 -9.69
CA SER A 172 -14.45 -14.86 -10.83
C SER A 172 -14.48 -13.35 -10.57
N PRO A 173 -15.52 -12.76 -9.96
CA PRO A 173 -15.50 -11.33 -9.63
C PRO A 173 -14.33 -10.92 -8.74
N PHE A 174 -13.96 -11.76 -7.76
CA PHE A 174 -12.84 -11.50 -6.86
C PHE A 174 -11.49 -11.50 -7.58
N PHE A 175 -11.26 -12.48 -8.46
CA PHE A 175 -10.00 -12.55 -9.22
C PHE A 175 -9.90 -11.44 -10.28
N ILE A 176 -11.01 -11.09 -10.93
CA ILE A 176 -11.07 -9.95 -11.85
C ILE A 176 -10.76 -8.65 -11.09
N ALA A 177 -11.41 -8.42 -9.95
CA ALA A 177 -11.17 -7.24 -9.12
C ALA A 177 -9.70 -7.16 -8.66
N SER A 178 -9.12 -8.30 -8.27
CA SER A 178 -7.70 -8.38 -7.88
C SER A 178 -6.77 -8.01 -9.03
N ALA A 179 -7.02 -8.49 -10.25
CA ALA A 179 -6.26 -8.13 -11.44
C ALA A 179 -6.36 -6.63 -11.75
N LEU A 180 -7.57 -6.05 -11.67
CA LEU A 180 -7.79 -4.62 -11.87
C LEU A 180 -7.08 -3.76 -10.81
N ILE A 181 -7.11 -4.16 -9.55
CA ILE A 181 -6.42 -3.47 -8.45
C ILE A 181 -4.90 -3.54 -8.64
N LEU A 182 -4.36 -4.70 -9.01
CA LEU A 182 -2.94 -4.87 -9.27
C LEU A 182 -2.47 -4.01 -10.44
N HIS A 183 -3.21 -4.02 -11.55
CA HIS A 183 -2.93 -3.19 -12.70
C HIS A 183 -3.06 -1.68 -12.41
N GLY A 184 -4.10 -1.27 -11.68
CA GLY A 184 -4.23 0.12 -11.25
C GLY A 184 -3.09 0.57 -10.33
N GLY A 185 -2.56 -0.34 -9.51
CA GLY A 185 -1.35 -0.12 -8.72
C GLY A 185 -0.07 0.03 -9.53
N GLU A 186 0.01 -0.57 -10.72
CA GLU A 186 1.11 -0.34 -11.66
C GLU A 186 1.09 1.10 -12.19
N ILE A 187 -0.07 1.57 -12.65
CA ILE A 187 -0.25 2.94 -13.14
C ILE A 187 0.02 3.96 -12.01
N TYR A 188 -0.62 3.75 -10.85
CA TYR A 188 -0.45 4.61 -9.69
C TYR A 188 1.01 4.64 -9.21
N GLY A 189 1.61 3.47 -9.08
CA GLY A 189 2.98 3.31 -8.60
C GLY A 189 4.02 3.88 -9.55
N ALA A 190 3.82 3.75 -10.86
CA ALA A 190 4.68 4.36 -11.86
C ALA A 190 4.63 5.89 -11.81
N TYR A 191 3.42 6.48 -11.78
CA TYR A 191 3.25 7.92 -11.59
C TYR A 191 3.93 8.39 -10.30
N ARG A 192 3.69 7.69 -9.19
CA ARG A 192 4.24 8.04 -7.89
C ARG A 192 5.77 7.93 -7.86
N THR A 193 6.32 6.86 -8.45
CA THR A 193 7.77 6.65 -8.55
C THR A 193 8.43 7.77 -9.34
N ALA A 194 7.90 8.05 -10.53
CA ALA A 194 8.37 9.13 -11.39
C ALA A 194 8.21 10.51 -10.78
N LYS A 195 7.36 10.69 -9.77
CA LYS A 195 7.16 12.00 -9.10
C LYS A 195 8.01 12.19 -7.85
N TYR A 196 8.19 11.15 -7.03
CA TYR A 196 8.74 11.31 -5.67
C TYR A 196 10.03 10.54 -5.38
N TYR A 197 10.39 9.52 -6.18
CA TYR A 197 11.47 8.60 -5.85
C TYR A 197 12.68 8.82 -6.77
N HIS A 198 13.34 9.97 -6.62
CA HIS A 198 14.56 10.31 -7.35
C HIS A 198 15.74 10.48 -6.40
N PRO A 199 16.96 10.13 -6.84
CA PRO A 199 18.17 10.46 -6.10
C PRO A 199 18.26 11.96 -5.84
N PRO A 200 18.82 12.40 -4.70
CA PRO A 200 19.15 13.80 -4.52
C PRO A 200 20.10 14.25 -5.63
N LYS A 201 19.89 15.46 -6.16
CA LYS A 201 20.84 16.07 -7.09
C LYS A 201 22.19 16.15 -6.38
N LYS A 202 23.23 15.54 -6.96
CA LYS A 202 24.60 15.81 -6.49
C LYS A 202 24.81 17.31 -6.65
N LEU A 203 25.05 18.01 -5.54
CA LEU A 203 25.63 19.35 -5.61
C LEU A 203 26.97 19.14 -6.30
N THR A 204 27.06 19.54 -7.57
CA THR A 204 28.35 19.66 -8.25
C THR A 204 29.07 20.80 -7.55
N GLU A 205 30.08 20.45 -6.75
CA GLU A 205 31.13 21.37 -6.33
C GLU A 205 31.93 21.85 -7.55
#